data_AF-A0A1C3PAV8-F1
#
_entry.id   AF-A0A1C3PAV8-F1
#
_cell.length_a   1.000
_cell.length_b   1.000
_cell.length_c   1.000
_cell.angle_alpha   90.00
_cell.angle_beta   90.00
_cell.angle_gamma   90.00
#
_symmetry.space_group_name_H-M   'P 1'
#
loop_
_entity.id
_entity.type
_entity.pdbx_description
1 polymer ?
#
loop_
_entity_poly.entity_id
_entity_poly.type
_entity_poly.pdbx_seq_one_letter_code
_entity_poly.pdbx_strand_id
1 'polypeptide(L)'
;MAEAGPLTIRDLINSDVAVRDAPIAELVGEVRRLHDRIHRWSPASWREPCSTSGSGAISSGSAVGTRADRVRALAVELAGLGCEAGSGVPAGVGPPRLADHALADQIVVLATDVIEALVADAAGDTSVSASSRRNDLAKRARVAVHTARMDLSR
;
A
#
# COMPACT_ATOMS: atom_id res chain seq x y z
N MET A 1 4.43 4.58 -35.10
CA MET A 1 3.61 3.98 -34.03
C MET A 1 4.43 4.10 -32.76
N ALA A 2 4.04 4.99 -31.84
CA ALA A 2 4.74 5.14 -30.56
C ALA A 2 4.17 4.09 -29.60
N GLU A 3 5.00 3.12 -29.21
CA GLU A 3 4.69 2.18 -28.15
C GLU A 3 4.68 2.94 -26.83
N ALA A 4 3.52 3.08 -26.20
CA ALA A 4 3.42 3.64 -24.87
C ALA A 4 3.99 2.59 -23.89
N GLY A 5 5.21 2.82 -23.41
CA GLY A 5 5.81 1.98 -22.37
C GLY A 5 4.96 1.96 -21.09
N PRO A 6 5.15 0.94 -20.22
CA PRO A 6 4.39 0.82 -18.97
C PRO A 6 4.58 2.09 -18.13
N LEU A 7 3.46 2.73 -17.77
CA LEU A 7 3.46 3.95 -16.97
C LEU A 7 4.14 3.68 -15.63
N THR A 8 5.23 4.38 -15.35
CA THR A 8 5.89 4.23 -14.05
C THR A 8 5.14 5.01 -12.98
N ILE A 9 5.31 4.61 -11.72
CA ILE A 9 4.78 5.35 -10.56
C ILE A 9 5.26 6.80 -10.55
N ARG A 10 6.46 7.09 -11.07
CA ARG A 10 6.92 8.47 -11.26
C ARG A 10 6.01 9.26 -12.20
N ASP A 11 5.47 8.62 -13.23
CA ASP A 11 4.48 9.20 -14.13
C ASP A 11 3.09 9.27 -13.48
N LEU A 12 2.67 8.32 -12.63
CA LEU A 12 1.42 8.40 -11.84
C LEU A 12 1.52 9.39 -10.65
N ILE A 13 2.74 9.67 -10.17
CA ILE A 13 3.02 10.65 -9.11
C ILE A 13 2.99 12.07 -9.67
N ASN A 14 3.52 12.27 -10.89
CA ASN A 14 3.55 13.57 -11.57
C ASN A 14 2.32 13.83 -12.47
N SER A 15 1.66 12.79 -12.96
CA SER A 15 0.43 12.95 -13.73
C SER A 15 -0.72 13.27 -12.79
N ASP A 16 -1.42 14.33 -13.15
CA ASP A 16 -2.76 14.65 -12.70
C ASP A 16 -3.68 13.48 -13.12
N VAL A 17 -3.64 12.36 -12.37
CA VAL A 17 -4.71 11.35 -12.38
C VAL A 17 -5.93 12.08 -11.85
N ALA A 18 -6.55 12.78 -12.79
CA ALA A 18 -7.48 13.84 -12.53
C ALA A 18 -8.69 13.26 -11.80
N VAL A 19 -8.86 13.66 -10.54
CA VAL A 19 -10.10 14.16 -9.92
C VAL A 19 -11.37 13.27 -9.96
N ARG A 20 -11.40 12.10 -10.63
CA ARG A 20 -12.66 11.38 -10.93
C ARG A 20 -12.99 10.21 -10.02
N ASP A 21 -12.06 9.73 -9.19
CA ASP A 21 -12.34 8.66 -8.21
C ASP A 21 -11.74 8.99 -6.84
N ALA A 22 -12.52 9.69 -6.00
CA ALA A 22 -12.07 10.24 -4.72
C ALA A 22 -11.38 9.20 -3.81
N PRO A 23 -11.85 7.94 -3.69
CA PRO A 23 -11.19 6.92 -2.88
C PRO A 23 -9.78 6.56 -3.36
N ILE A 24 -9.55 6.49 -4.67
CA ILE A 24 -8.22 6.17 -5.24
C ILE A 24 -7.28 7.36 -5.04
N ALA A 25 -7.76 8.59 -5.25
CA ALA A 25 -6.98 9.79 -5.01
C ALA A 25 -6.55 9.93 -3.54
N GLU A 26 -7.44 9.61 -2.59
CA GLU A 26 -7.12 9.59 -1.17
C GLU A 26 -6.09 8.52 -0.81
N LEU A 27 -6.17 7.33 -1.42
CA LEU A 27 -5.17 6.28 -1.27
C LEU A 27 -3.79 6.76 -1.75
N VAL A 28 -3.71 7.33 -2.96
CA VAL A 28 -2.46 7.90 -3.51
C VAL A 28 -1.87 8.94 -2.55
N GLY A 29 -2.70 9.83 -2.02
CA GLY A 29 -2.28 10.84 -1.05
C GLY A 29 -1.70 10.25 0.23
N GLU A 30 -2.32 9.20 0.80
CA GLU A 30 -1.80 8.54 2.00
C GLU A 30 -0.52 7.74 1.72
N VAL A 31 -0.39 7.09 0.56
CA VAL A 31 0.84 6.38 0.15
C VAL A 31 2.01 7.36 0.03
N ARG A 32 1.79 8.54 -0.59
CA ARG A 32 2.82 9.60 -0.68
C ARG A 32 3.27 10.06 0.71
N ARG A 33 2.32 10.32 1.62
CA ARG A 33 2.63 10.74 2.99
C ARG A 33 3.42 9.68 3.77
N LEU A 34 3.12 8.40 3.56
CA LEU A 34 3.86 7.30 4.17
C LEU A 34 5.27 7.20 3.58
N HIS A 35 5.39 7.21 2.25
CA HIS A 35 6.67 7.14 1.56
C HIS A 35 7.62 8.27 1.97
N ASP A 36 7.14 9.53 1.90
CA ASP A 36 7.94 10.71 2.28
C ASP A 36 8.42 10.66 3.73
N ARG A 37 7.65 10.03 4.60
CA ARG A 37 8.05 9.82 5.99
C ARG A 37 9.16 8.80 6.11
N ILE A 38 8.97 7.62 5.52
CA ILE A 38 9.95 6.52 5.58
C ILE A 38 11.26 6.94 4.91
N HIS A 39 11.19 7.71 3.81
CA HIS A 39 12.38 8.16 3.09
C HIS A 39 13.27 9.13 3.90
N ARG A 40 12.73 9.73 4.97
CA ARG A 40 13.50 10.60 5.90
C ARG A 40 14.12 9.83 7.06
N TRP A 41 13.91 8.53 7.16
CA TRP A 41 14.44 7.73 8.25
C TRP A 41 15.93 7.51 8.11
N SER A 42 16.63 7.60 9.25
CA SER A 42 17.98 7.08 9.37
C SER A 42 17.97 5.55 9.37
N PRO A 43 19.08 4.87 9.07
CA PRO A 43 19.18 3.41 9.19
C PRO A 43 18.77 2.87 10.58
N ALA A 44 19.05 3.62 11.66
CA ALA A 44 18.69 3.24 13.02
C ALA A 44 17.17 3.28 13.26
N SER A 45 16.45 4.17 12.57
CA SER A 45 15.02 4.39 12.76
C SER A 45 14.15 3.19 12.34
N TRP A 46 14.68 2.28 11.53
CA TRP A 46 14.04 1.02 11.18
C TRP A 46 13.93 0.04 12.35
N ARG A 47 14.87 0.13 13.31
CA ARG A 47 14.96 -0.74 14.49
C ARG A 47 14.25 -0.16 15.70
N GLU A 48 13.76 1.07 15.60
CA GLU A 48 12.98 1.68 16.67
C GLU A 48 11.68 0.88 16.92
N PRO A 49 11.26 0.74 18.19
CA PRO A 49 10.01 0.07 18.52
C PRO A 49 8.81 0.77 17.88
N CYS A 50 7.88 -0.02 17.31
CA CYS A 50 6.62 0.48 16.80
C CYS A 50 5.57 0.45 17.91
N SER A 51 4.90 1.56 18.18
CA SER A 51 3.78 1.59 19.13
C SER A 51 2.55 1.00 18.47
N THR A 52 2.36 -0.32 18.54
CA THR A 52 1.11 -0.96 18.09
C THR A 52 0.01 -0.65 19.09
N SER A 53 -0.73 0.44 18.88
CA SER A 53 -1.84 0.81 19.76
C SER A 53 -3.10 0.01 19.40
N GLY A 54 -3.11 -1.27 19.77
CA GLY A 54 -4.33 -2.07 19.93
C GLY A 54 -4.90 -2.75 18.68
N SER A 55 -4.67 -4.06 18.55
CA SER A 55 -5.69 -5.04 18.12
C SER A 55 -5.30 -6.40 18.70
N GLY A 56 -6.26 -7.04 19.37
CA GLY A 56 -6.03 -8.08 20.37
C GLY A 56 -5.50 -9.43 19.87
N ALA A 57 -5.04 -10.20 20.84
CA ALA A 57 -4.71 -11.63 20.79
C ALA A 57 -3.51 -12.03 19.90
N ILE A 58 -2.30 -11.71 20.37
CA ILE A 58 -1.16 -12.62 20.26
C ILE A 58 -0.93 -13.26 21.63
N SER A 59 -1.52 -14.43 21.84
CA SER A 59 -1.15 -15.32 22.93
C SER A 59 0.35 -15.56 22.89
N SER A 60 0.98 -15.40 24.05
CA SER A 60 2.38 -15.73 24.36
C SER A 60 3.46 -14.87 23.69
N GLY A 61 3.95 -13.86 24.43
CA GLY A 61 5.35 -13.41 24.38
C GLY A 61 5.82 -12.63 23.13
N SER A 62 4.91 -12.07 22.33
CA SER A 62 5.30 -11.43 21.08
C SER A 62 5.84 -10.01 21.30
N ALA A 63 7.10 -9.82 20.93
CA ALA A 63 7.86 -8.58 21.05
C ALA A 63 7.11 -7.38 20.46
N VAL A 64 7.33 -6.21 21.07
CA VAL A 64 7.04 -4.92 20.43
C VAL A 64 7.75 -4.93 19.07
N GLY A 65 6.99 -5.07 17.99
CA GLY A 65 7.54 -5.14 16.63
C GLY A 65 8.28 -3.85 16.29
N THR A 66 9.35 -3.95 15.50
CA THR A 66 10.09 -2.76 15.05
C THR A 66 9.30 -2.00 13.98
N ARG A 67 9.69 -0.75 13.69
CA ARG A 67 9.13 -0.03 12.53
C ARG A 67 9.27 -0.82 11.23
N ALA A 68 10.38 -1.54 11.03
CA ALA A 68 10.56 -2.43 9.89
C ALA A 68 9.52 -3.56 9.86
N ASP A 69 9.18 -4.15 11.01
CA ASP A 69 8.17 -5.21 11.09
C ASP A 69 6.77 -4.69 10.76
N ARG A 70 6.43 -3.46 11.18
CA ARG A 70 5.16 -2.84 10.80
C ARG A 70 5.07 -2.56 9.30
N VAL A 71 6.15 -2.09 8.67
CA VAL A 71 6.21 -1.87 7.22
C VAL A 71 6.12 -3.19 6.46
N ARG A 72 6.78 -4.26 6.94
CA ARG A 72 6.60 -5.62 6.36
C ARG A 72 5.16 -6.10 6.47
N ALA A 73 4.50 -5.90 7.60
CA ALA A 73 3.10 -6.25 7.77
C ALA A 73 2.22 -5.47 6.77
N LEU A 74 2.46 -4.17 6.59
CA LEU A 74 1.77 -3.38 5.59
C LEU A 74 2.01 -3.91 4.16
N ALA A 75 3.23 -4.33 3.83
CA ALA A 75 3.52 -4.93 2.52
C ALA A 75 2.66 -6.19 2.28
N VAL A 76 2.50 -7.04 3.29
CA VAL A 76 1.63 -8.23 3.21
C VAL A 76 0.16 -7.82 3.04
N GLU A 77 -0.32 -6.83 3.79
CA GLU A 77 -1.68 -6.30 3.67
C GLU A 77 -1.95 -5.76 2.25
N LEU A 78 -1.04 -4.96 1.69
CA LEU A 78 -1.15 -4.40 0.34
C LEU A 78 -1.12 -5.50 -0.73
N ALA A 79 -0.27 -6.51 -0.59
CA ALA A 79 -0.24 -7.64 -1.51
C ALA A 79 -1.57 -8.42 -1.51
N GLY A 80 -2.16 -8.63 -0.33
CA GLY A 80 -3.48 -9.26 -0.20
C GLY A 80 -4.57 -8.43 -0.88
N LEU A 81 -4.58 -7.12 -0.65
CA LEU A 81 -5.52 -6.20 -1.30
C LEU A 81 -5.33 -6.14 -2.82
N GLY A 82 -4.09 -6.20 -3.30
CA GLY A 82 -3.77 -6.24 -4.74
C GLY A 82 -4.30 -7.53 -5.38
N CYS A 83 -4.15 -8.66 -4.71
CA CYS A 83 -4.72 -9.93 -5.16
C CYS A 83 -6.26 -9.86 -5.23
N GLU A 84 -6.91 -9.28 -4.21
CA GLU A 84 -8.37 -9.07 -4.21
C GLU A 84 -8.84 -8.10 -5.30
N ALA A 85 -7.99 -7.14 -5.70
CA ALA A 85 -8.21 -6.19 -6.78
C ALA A 85 -7.97 -6.77 -8.17
N GLY A 86 -7.30 -7.93 -8.27
CA GLY A 86 -6.98 -8.55 -9.55
C GLY A 86 -5.65 -8.13 -10.16
N SER A 87 -4.66 -7.71 -9.36
CA SER A 87 -3.29 -7.34 -9.80
C SER A 87 -2.53 -8.46 -10.54
N GLY A 88 -3.06 -9.68 -10.58
CA GLY A 88 -2.44 -10.82 -11.27
C GLY A 88 -1.38 -11.56 -10.45
N VAL A 89 -1.10 -11.10 -9.22
CA VAL A 89 -0.29 -11.84 -8.25
C VAL A 89 -1.05 -13.08 -7.78
N PRO A 90 -0.44 -14.29 -7.80
CA PRO A 90 -1.10 -15.50 -7.35
C PRO A 90 -1.49 -15.43 -5.86
N ALA A 91 -2.71 -15.87 -5.55
CA ALA A 91 -3.19 -15.92 -4.18
C ALA A 91 -2.25 -16.78 -3.29
N GLY A 92 -1.91 -16.25 -2.11
CA GLY A 92 -1.02 -16.92 -1.15
C GLY A 92 0.48 -16.69 -1.38
N VAL A 93 0.87 -16.01 -2.46
CA VAL A 93 2.27 -15.57 -2.64
C VAL A 93 2.47 -14.23 -1.92
N GLY A 94 3.22 -14.27 -0.82
CA GLY A 94 3.60 -13.06 -0.09
C GLY A 94 4.68 -12.26 -0.82
N PRO A 95 4.79 -10.95 -0.54
CA PRO A 95 5.85 -10.13 -1.11
C PRO A 95 7.24 -10.64 -0.69
N PRO A 96 8.27 -10.49 -1.54
CA PRO A 96 9.61 -10.95 -1.22
C PRO A 96 10.14 -10.27 0.03
N ARG A 97 10.90 -10.99 0.87
CA ARG A 97 11.50 -10.40 2.07
C ARG A 97 12.73 -9.57 1.68
N LEU A 98 12.57 -8.26 1.68
CA LEU A 98 13.67 -7.32 1.39
C LEU A 98 14.36 -6.83 2.67
N ALA A 99 15.56 -6.27 2.48
CA ALA A 99 16.28 -5.54 3.53
C ALA A 99 15.53 -4.27 3.94
N ASP A 100 15.74 -3.79 5.17
CA ASP A 100 14.97 -2.67 5.76
C ASP A 100 14.91 -1.44 4.84
N HIS A 101 16.05 -1.05 4.25
CA HIS A 101 16.14 0.12 3.38
C HIS A 101 15.32 0.00 2.07
N ALA A 102 15.07 -1.22 1.60
CA ALA A 102 14.31 -1.49 0.37
C ALA A 102 12.79 -1.64 0.64
N LEU A 103 12.37 -1.63 1.91
CA LEU A 103 10.95 -1.73 2.25
C LEU A 103 10.15 -0.51 1.77
N ALA A 104 10.77 0.68 1.70
CA ALA A 104 10.11 1.88 1.19
C ALA A 104 9.69 1.70 -0.28
N ASP A 105 10.61 1.24 -1.12
CA ASP A 105 10.37 0.99 -2.55
C ASP A 105 9.35 -0.15 -2.74
N GLN A 106 9.41 -1.18 -1.90
CA GLN A 106 8.44 -2.28 -1.94
C GLN A 106 7.01 -1.83 -1.66
N ILE A 107 6.80 -0.93 -0.69
CA ILE A 107 5.48 -0.36 -0.42
C ILE A 107 4.96 0.42 -1.63
N VAL A 108 5.84 1.17 -2.30
CA VAL A 108 5.49 1.96 -3.48
C VAL A 108 5.04 1.05 -4.63
N VAL A 109 5.78 -0.02 -4.90
CA VAL A 109 5.42 -1.02 -5.92
C VAL A 109 4.06 -1.66 -5.60
N LEU A 110 3.90 -2.22 -4.40
CA LEU A 110 2.66 -2.91 -4.03
C LEU A 110 1.44 -2.00 -4.00
N ALA A 111 1.60 -0.76 -3.53
CA ALA A 111 0.51 0.21 -3.55
C ALA A 111 0.09 0.57 -4.98
N THR A 112 1.04 0.55 -5.92
CA THR A 112 0.77 0.84 -7.32
C THR A 112 0.08 -0.32 -7.99
N ASP A 113 0.51 -1.54 -7.73
CA ASP A 113 -0.17 -2.74 -8.22
C ASP A 113 -1.65 -2.74 -7.80
N VAL A 114 -1.95 -2.32 -6.56
CA VAL A 114 -3.33 -2.12 -6.08
C VAL A 114 -4.05 -1.03 -6.89
N ILE A 115 -3.44 0.14 -7.07
CA ILE A 115 -4.05 1.27 -7.80
C ILE A 115 -4.30 0.91 -9.26
N GLU A 116 -3.33 0.30 -9.94
CA GLU A 116 -3.45 -0.13 -11.34
C GLU A 116 -4.54 -1.18 -11.51
N ALA A 117 -4.63 -2.16 -10.60
CA ALA A 117 -5.70 -3.15 -10.62
C ALA A 117 -7.09 -2.50 -10.43
N LEU A 118 -7.21 -1.54 -9.51
CA LEU A 118 -8.45 -0.78 -9.30
C LEU A 118 -8.84 0.05 -10.54
N VAL A 119 -7.86 0.67 -11.21
CA VAL A 119 -8.09 1.46 -12.44
C VAL A 119 -8.45 0.55 -13.61
N ALA A 120 -7.80 -0.60 -13.76
CA ALA A 120 -8.11 -1.58 -14.80
C ALA A 120 -9.52 -2.16 -14.62
N ASP A 121 -9.93 -2.46 -13.38
CA ASP A 121 -11.29 -2.88 -13.05
C ASP A 121 -12.33 -1.80 -13.42
N ALA A 122 -12.01 -0.52 -13.21
CA ALA A 122 -12.85 0.61 -13.63
C ALA A 122 -13.04 0.72 -15.15
N ALA A 123 -12.04 0.33 -15.92
CA ALA A 123 -12.13 0.30 -17.38
C ALA A 123 -12.88 -0.93 -17.91
N GLY A 124 -12.88 -2.05 -17.17
CA GLY A 124 -13.45 -3.33 -17.60
C GLY A 124 -14.91 -3.57 -17.21
N ASP A 125 -15.36 -3.09 -16.04
CA ASP A 125 -16.73 -3.29 -15.55
C ASP A 125 -17.30 -2.01 -14.91
N THR A 126 -18.31 -1.43 -15.57
CA THR A 126 -18.98 -0.20 -15.13
C THR A 126 -20.23 -0.47 -14.29
N SER A 127 -20.46 -1.71 -13.85
CA SER A 127 -21.61 -2.02 -13.00
C SER A 127 -21.51 -1.34 -11.63
N VAL A 128 -22.66 -1.08 -11.02
CA VAL A 128 -22.76 -0.47 -9.68
C VAL A 128 -22.13 -1.38 -8.61
N SER A 129 -22.23 -2.70 -8.79
CA SER A 129 -21.64 -3.70 -7.90
C SER A 129 -20.10 -3.66 -7.97
N ALA A 130 -19.53 -3.66 -9.18
CA ALA A 130 -18.08 -3.54 -9.38
C ALA A 130 -17.55 -2.22 -8.81
N SER A 131 -18.26 -1.11 -9.06
CA SER A 131 -17.91 0.20 -8.50
C SER A 131 -17.94 0.23 -6.97
N SER A 132 -18.91 -0.45 -6.34
CA SER A 132 -19.01 -0.54 -4.87
C SER A 132 -17.88 -1.37 -4.27
N ARG A 133 -17.54 -2.51 -4.89
CA ARG A 133 -16.41 -3.36 -4.49
C ARG A 133 -15.08 -2.62 -4.62
N ARG A 134 -14.87 -1.92 -5.73
CA ARG A 134 -13.68 -1.10 -5.97
C ARG A 134 -13.51 -0.01 -4.92
N ASN A 135 -14.60 0.70 -4.61
CA ASN A 135 -14.61 1.74 -3.58
C ASN A 135 -14.31 1.19 -2.19
N ASP A 136 -14.85 0.01 -1.85
CA ASP A 136 -14.54 -0.67 -0.59
C ASP A 136 -13.04 -1.03 -0.51
N LEU A 137 -12.50 -1.62 -1.58
CA LEU A 137 -11.11 -2.06 -1.61
C LEU A 137 -10.13 -0.88 -1.56
N ALA A 138 -10.41 0.21 -2.29
CA ALA A 138 -9.66 1.46 -2.20
C ALA A 138 -9.68 2.05 -0.78
N LYS A 139 -10.84 2.02 -0.10
CA LYS A 139 -10.97 2.47 1.30
C LYS A 139 -10.17 1.59 2.26
N ARG A 140 -10.25 0.26 2.12
CA ARG A 140 -9.48 -0.68 2.95
C ARG A 140 -7.98 -0.48 2.78
N ALA A 141 -7.49 -0.34 1.55
CA ALA A 141 -6.10 -0.01 1.26
C ALA A 141 -5.68 1.31 1.91
N ARG A 142 -6.50 2.35 1.78
CA ARG A 142 -6.23 3.64 2.41
C ARG A 142 -6.16 3.53 3.94
N VAL A 143 -7.09 2.81 4.56
CA VAL A 143 -7.11 2.61 6.02
C VAL A 143 -5.88 1.84 6.49
N ALA A 144 -5.44 0.81 5.77
CA ALA A 144 -4.23 0.07 6.07
C ALA A 144 -2.98 0.98 6.05
N VAL A 145 -2.81 1.76 4.97
CA VAL A 145 -1.71 2.72 4.81
C VAL A 145 -1.76 3.80 5.90
N HIS A 146 -2.95 4.34 6.19
CA HIS A 146 -3.15 5.34 7.23
C HIS A 146 -2.78 4.81 8.61
N THR A 147 -3.25 3.61 8.95
CA THR A 147 -2.99 2.96 10.24
C THR A 147 -1.49 2.73 10.42
N ALA A 148 -0.83 2.15 9.41
CA ALA A 148 0.61 1.98 9.42
C ALA A 148 1.32 3.33 9.61
N ARG A 149 0.91 4.38 8.90
CA ARG A 149 1.49 5.73 9.10
C ARG A 149 1.31 6.25 10.52
N MET A 150 0.18 5.99 11.17
CA MET A 150 -0.06 6.39 12.56
C MET A 150 0.79 5.61 13.54
N ASP A 151 0.93 4.30 13.35
CA ASP A 151 1.80 3.43 14.17
C ASP A 151 3.28 3.87 14.09
N LEU A 152 3.68 4.40 12.93
CA LEU A 152 5.03 4.88 12.62
C LEU A 152 5.27 6.36 12.96
N SER A 153 4.40 7.00 13.75
CA SER A 153 4.44 8.45 14.05
C SER A 153 5.14 8.86 15.34
N ARG A 154 5.62 7.90 16.13
CA ARG A 154 6.32 8.13 17.39
C ARG A 154 7.75 7.68 17.29
#